data_AF-A0A5Q4DGT5-F1
#
_entry.id   AF-A0A5Q4DGT5-F1
#
_cell.length_a   1.000
_cell.length_b   1.000
_cell.length_c   1.000
_cell.angle_alpha   90.00
_cell.angle_beta   90.00
_cell.angle_gamma   90.00
#
_symmetry.space_group_name_H-M   'P 1'
#
loop_
_entity.id
_entity.type
_entity.pdbx_description
1 polymer ?
#
loop_
_entity_poly.entity_id
_entity_poly.type
_entity_poly.pdbx_seq_one_letter_code
_entity_poly.pdbx_strand_id
1 'polypeptide(L)'
;MTMKRRLLPVAAVVLAGAAALPVAFAAPGSFASPDHPADAATFAASASASVTSASAPASARWGAVGHRMAAQAAVETLPGGMPDFFVEAKDQLIWLNPEPDRWRDRRYREMDEAWRYDHYIDLENIPDPAILEESTDRWDFFQRLLEAGVENPKVEVGFAPFAALELYQRLEATFARWRGEEDPEVRRWLEERIVNDAGVLGHFVTDLSQPHHTTIHFNGWDEAQVPNPEGYTTDSGIHARFESRFVQTHLGYDDVRPRVGGEARVFEDARTSIFAYVRYSNSKVEELYRIDRDHGFGPETPPDPVSVNFAADRIAAGAEMLRDLWWSAWVGSEPSS
;
A
#
# COMPACT_ATOMS: atom_id res chain seq x y z
N MET A 1 7.66 -33.01 51.95
CA MET A 1 6.91 -33.33 50.71
C MET A 1 7.76 -32.90 49.54
N THR A 2 8.37 -33.87 48.87
CA THR A 2 9.46 -33.67 47.90
C THR A 2 8.87 -33.85 46.50
N MET A 3 8.73 -32.78 45.72
CA MET A 3 8.31 -32.87 44.32
C MET A 3 9.53 -32.88 43.40
N LYS A 4 9.82 -34.07 42.87
CA LYS A 4 10.80 -34.31 41.79
C LYS A 4 10.25 -33.75 40.47
N ARG A 5 10.91 -32.74 39.89
CA ARG A 5 10.71 -32.36 38.49
C ARG A 5 11.45 -33.37 37.60
N ARG A 6 10.73 -34.04 36.69
CA ARG A 6 11.29 -34.87 35.63
C ARG A 6 11.70 -33.96 34.47
N LEU A 7 12.99 -33.97 34.13
CA LEU A 7 13.54 -33.43 32.89
C LEU A 7 13.33 -34.45 31.77
N LEU A 8 12.80 -34.01 30.62
CA LEU A 8 12.74 -34.77 29.36
C LEU A 8 14.06 -34.54 28.59
N PRO A 9 14.57 -35.54 27.85
CA PRO A 9 15.86 -35.43 27.17
C PRO A 9 15.74 -34.67 25.85
N VAL A 10 16.72 -33.80 25.60
CA VAL A 10 16.98 -33.14 24.31
C VAL A 10 17.54 -34.18 23.35
N ALA A 11 16.86 -34.38 22.21
CA ALA A 11 17.37 -35.20 21.12
C ALA A 11 18.41 -34.38 20.32
N ALA A 12 19.65 -34.86 20.32
CA ALA A 12 20.73 -34.33 19.48
C ALA A 12 20.49 -34.73 18.01
N VAL A 13 20.36 -33.74 17.13
CA VAL A 13 20.45 -33.95 15.68
C VAL A 13 21.93 -33.89 15.29
N VAL A 14 22.45 -35.02 14.82
CA VAL A 14 23.78 -35.16 14.25
C VAL A 14 23.76 -34.60 12.82
N LEU A 15 24.50 -33.53 12.56
CA LEU A 15 24.82 -33.09 11.20
C LEU A 15 25.86 -34.04 10.60
N ALA A 16 25.47 -34.77 9.54
CA ALA A 16 26.39 -35.47 8.65
C ALA A 16 26.98 -34.49 7.63
N GLY A 17 28.29 -34.57 7.42
CA GLY A 17 29.10 -33.58 6.71
C GLY A 17 28.81 -33.45 5.21
N ALA A 18 28.89 -32.21 4.74
CA ALA A 18 28.97 -31.88 3.32
C ALA A 18 30.43 -31.92 2.86
N ALA A 19 30.73 -32.77 1.88
CA ALA A 19 32.01 -32.78 1.17
C ALA A 19 32.01 -31.65 0.12
N ALA A 20 33.08 -30.86 0.12
CA ALA A 20 33.33 -29.82 -0.86
C ALA A 20 33.64 -30.42 -2.24
N LEU A 21 32.96 -29.94 -3.28
CA LEU A 21 33.32 -30.17 -4.68
C LEU A 21 33.90 -28.88 -5.27
N PRO A 22 35.02 -28.92 -6.00
CA PRO A 22 35.60 -27.74 -6.63
C PRO A 22 34.83 -27.37 -7.90
N VAL A 23 34.45 -26.10 -8.02
CA VAL A 23 33.95 -25.49 -9.25
C VAL A 23 35.14 -25.01 -10.07
N ALA A 24 35.36 -25.61 -11.24
CA ALA A 24 36.33 -25.13 -12.23
C ALA A 24 35.66 -24.12 -13.16
N PHE A 25 36.23 -22.92 -13.25
CA PHE A 25 35.88 -21.90 -14.24
C PHE A 25 36.50 -22.25 -15.59
N ALA A 26 35.69 -22.30 -16.65
CA ALA A 26 36.16 -22.35 -18.04
C ALA A 26 35.72 -21.07 -18.77
N ALA A 27 36.69 -20.41 -19.42
CA ALA A 27 36.53 -19.18 -20.19
C ALA A 27 35.84 -19.42 -21.55
N PRO A 28 35.21 -18.38 -22.17
CA PRO A 28 34.55 -18.53 -23.46
C PRO A 28 35.55 -18.41 -24.62
N GLY A 29 35.52 -19.40 -25.51
CA GLY A 29 36.19 -19.35 -26.83
C GLY A 29 35.19 -18.94 -27.92
N SER A 30 35.61 -18.01 -28.77
CA SER A 30 34.93 -17.64 -30.01
C SER A 30 34.95 -18.78 -31.04
N PHE A 31 34.01 -18.80 -32.00
CA PHE A 31 34.27 -18.66 -33.44
C PHE A 31 33.05 -19.05 -34.33
N ALA A 32 32.75 -18.13 -35.25
CA ALA A 32 32.40 -18.30 -36.67
C ALA A 32 31.14 -19.08 -37.14
N SER A 33 30.33 -18.38 -37.94
CA SER A 33 29.36 -18.91 -38.93
C SER A 33 30.04 -19.64 -40.11
N PRO A 34 29.26 -20.41 -40.89
CA PRO A 34 29.09 -20.07 -42.32
C PRO A 34 27.67 -20.30 -42.90
N ASP A 35 27.50 -19.82 -44.14
CA ASP A 35 26.29 -19.60 -44.96
C ASP A 35 25.58 -20.82 -45.61
N HIS A 36 24.24 -20.71 -45.75
CA HIS A 36 23.29 -21.06 -46.85
C HIS A 36 23.23 -22.44 -47.57
N PRO A 37 22.17 -22.79 -48.38
CA PRO A 37 20.77 -22.29 -48.54
C PRO A 37 19.64 -23.38 -48.71
N ALA A 38 18.40 -22.91 -48.92
CA ALA A 38 17.24 -23.48 -49.66
C ALA A 38 16.48 -24.72 -49.11
N ASP A 39 15.17 -24.60 -48.81
CA ASP A 39 14.08 -24.83 -49.77
C ASP A 39 12.69 -24.70 -49.12
N ALA A 40 11.71 -24.35 -49.96
CA ALA A 40 10.34 -24.04 -49.61
C ALA A 40 9.50 -25.30 -49.28
N ALA A 41 8.67 -25.22 -48.24
CA ALA A 41 7.44 -26.02 -48.14
C ALA A 41 6.38 -25.27 -47.33
N THR A 42 5.35 -24.88 -48.06
CA THR A 42 4.12 -24.23 -47.61
C THR A 42 3.37 -25.10 -46.61
N PHE A 43 3.11 -24.58 -45.41
CA PHE A 43 2.03 -25.07 -44.55
C PHE A 43 1.14 -23.89 -44.16
N ALA A 44 -0.04 -23.85 -44.77
CA ALA A 44 -1.11 -22.95 -44.40
C ALA A 44 -1.70 -23.41 -43.06
N ALA A 45 -1.35 -22.72 -41.99
CA ALA A 45 -2.08 -22.77 -40.73
C ALA A 45 -2.79 -21.43 -40.56
N SER A 46 -4.11 -21.42 -40.75
CA SER A 46 -4.96 -20.30 -40.38
C SER A 46 -4.97 -20.18 -38.87
N ALA A 47 -4.08 -19.34 -38.32
CA ALA A 47 -4.16 -18.91 -36.93
C ALA A 47 -5.00 -17.64 -36.88
N SER A 48 -6.31 -17.81 -36.64
CA SER A 48 -7.13 -16.72 -36.11
C SER A 48 -6.63 -16.42 -34.70
N ALA A 49 -5.64 -15.53 -34.59
CA ALA A 49 -5.23 -14.96 -33.33
C ALA A 49 -6.30 -13.96 -32.90
N SER A 50 -7.35 -14.46 -32.27
CA SER A 50 -8.21 -13.64 -31.43
C SER A 50 -7.34 -13.15 -30.27
N VAL A 51 -6.73 -11.98 -30.42
CA VAL A 51 -6.16 -11.23 -29.31
C VAL A 51 -7.33 -10.70 -28.49
N THR A 52 -7.93 -11.57 -27.69
CA THR A 52 -8.71 -11.11 -26.54
C THR A 52 -7.70 -10.53 -25.57
N SER A 53 -7.50 -9.21 -25.67
CA SER A 53 -6.97 -8.44 -24.55
C SER A 53 -7.97 -8.59 -23.41
N ALA A 54 -7.77 -9.63 -22.61
CA ALA A 54 -8.37 -9.71 -21.30
C ALA A 54 -7.65 -8.63 -20.48
N SER A 55 -8.17 -7.41 -20.51
CA SER A 55 -7.95 -6.48 -19.42
C SER A 55 -8.45 -7.21 -18.18
N ALA A 56 -7.53 -7.79 -17.42
CA ALA A 56 -7.79 -8.11 -16.04
C ALA A 56 -8.45 -6.88 -15.43
N PRO A 57 -9.56 -6.99 -14.68
CA PRO A 57 -9.98 -5.88 -13.87
C PRO A 57 -8.77 -5.55 -13.00
N ALA A 58 -8.14 -4.40 -13.27
CA ALA A 58 -7.24 -3.82 -12.30
C ALA A 58 -8.09 -3.74 -11.05
N SER A 59 -7.67 -4.45 -10.00
CA SER A 59 -8.19 -4.25 -8.67
C SER A 59 -7.95 -2.78 -8.39
N ALA A 60 -8.97 -1.96 -8.63
CA ALA A 60 -8.92 -0.57 -8.31
C ALA A 60 -8.73 -0.51 -6.79
N ARG A 61 -7.77 0.33 -6.41
CA ARG A 61 -7.75 1.09 -5.16
C ARG A 61 -8.02 2.53 -5.58
N TRP A 62 -7.85 3.54 -4.72
CA TRP A 62 -7.91 4.93 -5.22
C TRP A 62 -7.24 4.99 -6.58
N GLY A 63 -7.98 5.42 -7.60
CA GLY A 63 -7.42 5.40 -8.95
C GLY A 63 -6.12 6.19 -8.95
N ALA A 64 -5.23 5.97 -9.91
CA ALA A 64 -3.97 6.72 -10.00
C ALA A 64 -4.16 8.25 -9.90
N VAL A 65 -5.34 8.76 -10.28
CA VAL A 65 -5.76 10.16 -10.09
C VAL A 65 -5.90 10.56 -8.62
N GLY A 66 -6.60 9.77 -7.80
CA GLY A 66 -6.78 10.03 -6.36
C GLY A 66 -5.45 10.10 -5.61
N HIS A 67 -4.58 9.10 -5.84
CA HIS A 67 -3.21 9.07 -5.31
C HIS A 67 -2.40 10.33 -5.66
N ARG A 68 -2.44 10.75 -6.93
CA ARG A 68 -1.71 11.94 -7.39
C ARG A 68 -2.26 13.22 -6.76
N MET A 69 -3.58 13.35 -6.65
CA MET A 69 -4.20 14.51 -5.99
C MET A 69 -3.81 14.58 -4.51
N ALA A 70 -3.84 13.46 -3.79
CA ALA A 70 -3.42 13.39 -2.39
C ALA A 70 -1.94 13.78 -2.22
N ALA A 71 -1.05 13.19 -3.02
CA ALA A 71 0.38 13.50 -2.99
C ALA A 71 0.67 14.98 -3.29
N GLN A 72 0.01 15.52 -4.31
CA GLN A 72 0.18 16.92 -4.71
C GLN A 72 -0.30 17.87 -3.60
N ALA A 73 -1.44 17.59 -2.98
CA ALA A 73 -1.93 18.41 -1.89
C ALA A 73 -1.05 18.29 -0.63
N ALA A 74 -0.51 17.10 -0.35
CA ALA A 74 0.40 16.89 0.77
C ALA A 74 1.68 17.72 0.62
N VAL A 75 2.36 17.67 -0.53
CA VAL A 75 3.61 18.42 -0.75
C VAL A 75 3.40 19.93 -0.81
N GLU A 76 2.30 20.40 -1.41
CA GLU A 76 1.95 21.84 -1.47
C GLU A 76 1.52 22.42 -0.12
N THR A 77 1.30 21.59 0.89
CA THR A 77 0.94 22.01 2.26
C THR A 77 2.01 21.72 3.29
N LEU A 78 3.20 21.29 2.86
CA LEU A 78 4.33 21.08 3.77
C LEU A 78 4.76 22.39 4.45
N PRO A 79 5.19 22.34 5.73
CA PRO A 79 5.77 23.49 6.39
C PRO A 79 7.08 23.96 5.73
N GLY A 80 7.37 25.25 5.81
CA GLY A 80 8.58 25.87 5.23
C GLY A 80 9.93 25.45 5.85
N GLY A 81 9.94 24.45 6.73
CA GLY A 81 11.15 23.85 7.30
C GLY A 81 11.52 22.50 6.69
N MET A 82 10.75 21.99 5.72
CA MET A 82 11.07 20.75 5.02
C MET A 82 12.31 20.95 4.12
N PRO A 83 13.20 19.95 3.97
CA PRO A 83 14.38 20.10 3.11
C PRO A 83 14.04 20.44 1.65
N ASP A 84 14.79 21.35 1.04
CA ASP A 84 14.55 21.82 -0.33
C ASP A 84 14.49 20.67 -1.34
N PHE A 85 15.42 19.71 -1.28
CA PHE A 85 15.43 18.55 -2.20
C PHE A 85 14.12 17.77 -2.18
N PHE A 86 13.44 17.72 -1.02
CA PHE A 86 12.18 17.00 -0.86
C PHE A 86 11.02 17.77 -1.49
N VAL A 87 10.98 19.08 -1.27
CA VAL A 87 9.96 19.97 -1.86
C VAL A 87 10.13 20.05 -3.38
N GLU A 88 11.37 20.16 -3.86
CA GLU A 88 11.72 20.16 -5.28
C GLU A 88 11.37 18.83 -5.98
N ALA A 89 11.39 17.71 -5.25
CA ALA A 89 11.00 16.39 -5.74
C ALA A 89 9.47 16.20 -5.89
N LYS A 90 8.65 17.26 -5.76
CA LYS A 90 7.19 17.25 -5.88
C LYS A 90 6.66 16.34 -7.00
N ASP A 91 7.13 16.53 -8.23
CA ASP A 91 6.62 15.77 -9.38
C ASP A 91 6.94 14.27 -9.28
N GLN A 92 8.09 13.94 -8.71
CA GLN A 92 8.49 12.55 -8.46
C GLN A 92 7.67 11.92 -7.33
N LEU A 93 7.43 12.64 -6.23
CA LEU A 93 6.56 12.19 -5.13
C LEU A 93 5.13 11.92 -5.64
N ILE A 94 4.59 12.79 -6.50
CA ILE A 94 3.28 12.61 -7.15
C ILE A 94 3.29 11.38 -8.06
N TRP A 95 4.34 11.21 -8.87
CA TRP A 95 4.44 10.08 -9.81
C TRP A 95 4.58 8.73 -9.10
N LEU A 96 5.31 8.69 -7.97
CA LEU A 96 5.54 7.53 -7.12
C LEU A 96 4.35 7.16 -6.23
N ASN A 97 3.43 8.09 -5.94
CA ASN A 97 2.34 7.80 -5.01
C ASN A 97 1.47 6.57 -5.39
N PRO A 98 1.10 6.33 -6.67
CA PRO A 98 0.42 5.10 -7.06
C PRO A 98 1.36 3.94 -7.45
N GLU A 99 2.65 4.00 -7.10
CA GLU A 99 3.68 3.04 -7.56
C GLU A 99 3.44 1.59 -7.07
N PRO A 100 3.07 1.34 -5.80
CA PRO A 100 2.73 -0.02 -5.34
C PRO A 100 1.67 -0.75 -6.16
N ASP A 101 0.68 -0.04 -6.70
CA ASP A 101 -0.31 -0.66 -7.59
C ASP A 101 0.28 -1.09 -8.95
N ARG A 102 1.38 -0.46 -9.39
CA ARG A 102 2.08 -0.82 -10.64
C ARG A 102 2.97 -2.05 -10.49
N TRP A 103 3.35 -2.42 -9.27
CA TRP A 103 4.13 -3.64 -9.04
C TRP A 103 3.33 -4.92 -9.32
N ARG A 104 1.99 -4.79 -9.38
CA ARG A 104 1.10 -5.91 -9.65
C ARG A 104 1.22 -6.36 -11.09
N ASP A 105 1.72 -7.57 -11.27
CA ASP A 105 1.83 -8.22 -12.56
C ASP A 105 1.66 -9.71 -12.40
N ARG A 106 0.61 -10.26 -13.01
CA ARG A 106 0.30 -11.70 -12.96
C ARG A 106 1.43 -12.59 -13.48
N ARG A 107 2.39 -12.03 -14.22
CA ARG A 107 3.60 -12.73 -14.68
C ARG A 107 4.65 -12.87 -13.57
N TYR A 108 4.63 -11.99 -12.57
CA TYR A 108 5.57 -11.92 -11.45
C TYR A 108 4.86 -12.27 -10.14
N ARG A 109 4.43 -13.54 -10.01
CA ARG A 109 3.68 -14.04 -8.84
C ARG A 109 4.37 -13.75 -7.52
N GLU A 110 5.69 -13.93 -7.44
CA GLU A 110 6.46 -13.68 -6.23
C GLU A 110 6.40 -12.20 -5.81
N MET A 111 6.36 -11.30 -6.79
CA MET A 111 6.12 -9.88 -6.53
C MET A 111 4.70 -9.74 -5.95
N ASP A 112 3.68 -10.17 -6.68
CA ASP A 112 2.27 -10.01 -6.28
C ASP A 112 2.00 -10.53 -4.87
N GLU A 113 2.46 -11.75 -4.55
CA GLU A 113 2.28 -12.36 -3.22
C GLU A 113 3.02 -11.61 -2.11
N ALA A 114 4.13 -10.91 -2.42
CA ALA A 114 4.89 -10.19 -1.42
C ALA A 114 4.18 -8.91 -0.94
N TRP A 115 3.41 -8.24 -1.81
CA TRP A 115 2.92 -6.88 -1.51
C TRP A 115 1.42 -6.69 -1.64
N ARG A 116 0.67 -7.64 -2.23
CA ARG A 116 -0.75 -7.38 -2.52
C ARG A 116 -1.63 -7.17 -1.28
N TYR A 117 -1.17 -7.67 -0.13
CA TYR A 117 -1.82 -7.65 1.17
C TYR A 117 -1.51 -6.37 1.98
N ASP A 118 -0.57 -5.55 1.50
CA ASP A 118 -0.14 -4.34 2.20
C ASP A 118 -1.01 -3.12 1.87
N HIS A 119 -2.11 -3.30 1.14
CA HIS A 119 -2.96 -2.22 0.66
C HIS A 119 -4.34 -2.15 1.33
N TYR A 120 -4.63 -3.08 2.24
CA TYR A 120 -5.88 -3.07 2.98
C TYR A 120 -5.65 -3.61 4.38
N ILE A 121 -6.64 -3.38 5.24
CA ILE A 121 -6.83 -4.08 6.49
C ILE A 121 -8.33 -4.30 6.76
N ASP A 122 -8.80 -5.53 6.70
CA ASP A 122 -10.21 -5.85 6.97
C ASP A 122 -10.41 -5.98 8.48
N LEU A 123 -10.72 -4.85 9.14
CA LEU A 123 -10.78 -4.77 10.60
C LEU A 123 -11.81 -5.73 11.21
N GLU A 124 -12.90 -6.02 10.51
CA GLU A 124 -13.96 -6.91 10.99
C GLU A 124 -13.50 -8.37 11.07
N ASN A 125 -12.44 -8.74 10.34
CA ASN A 125 -11.84 -10.09 10.39
C ASN A 125 -10.82 -10.24 11.53
N ILE A 126 -10.59 -9.21 12.34
CA ILE A 126 -9.73 -9.29 13.54
C ILE A 126 -10.62 -9.71 14.73
N PRO A 127 -10.46 -10.93 15.28
CA PRO A 127 -11.39 -11.44 16.29
C PRO A 127 -11.41 -10.65 17.61
N ASP A 128 -10.28 -10.04 17.97
CA ASP A 128 -10.12 -9.16 19.12
C ASP A 128 -9.30 -7.93 18.72
N PRO A 129 -9.86 -6.70 18.82
CA PRO A 129 -9.13 -5.46 18.51
C PRO A 129 -7.77 -5.33 19.23
N ALA A 130 -7.62 -5.93 20.42
CA ALA A 130 -6.36 -5.93 21.15
C ALA A 130 -5.22 -6.60 20.36
N ILE A 131 -5.52 -7.54 19.45
CA ILE A 131 -4.50 -8.16 18.57
C ILE A 131 -3.81 -7.06 17.76
N LEU A 132 -4.53 -6.16 17.12
CA LEU A 132 -3.92 -5.07 16.35
C LEU A 132 -3.17 -4.09 17.26
N GLU A 133 -3.77 -3.71 18.38
CA GLU A 133 -3.23 -2.67 19.27
C GLU A 133 -1.96 -3.10 19.99
N GLU A 134 -1.89 -4.35 20.44
CA GLU A 134 -0.78 -4.86 21.25
C GLU A 134 0.34 -5.52 20.44
N SER A 135 0.12 -5.78 19.15
CA SER A 135 1.14 -6.42 18.31
C SER A 135 2.38 -5.55 18.17
N THR A 136 3.58 -6.11 18.37
CA THR A 136 4.81 -5.29 18.26
C THR A 136 5.12 -4.88 16.82
N ASP A 137 4.91 -5.80 15.88
CA ASP A 137 5.21 -5.66 14.45
C ASP A 137 4.26 -6.52 13.62
N ARG A 138 4.40 -6.49 12.28
CA ARG A 138 3.51 -7.23 11.38
C ARG A 138 3.57 -8.74 11.58
N TRP A 139 4.69 -9.28 12.07
CA TRP A 139 4.87 -10.72 12.24
C TRP A 139 4.28 -11.18 13.56
N ASP A 140 4.41 -10.40 14.64
CA ASP A 140 3.66 -10.62 15.88
C ASP A 140 2.15 -10.57 15.61
N PHE A 141 1.69 -9.57 14.86
CA PHE A 141 0.29 -9.48 14.43
C PHE A 141 -0.17 -10.71 13.64
N PHE A 142 0.62 -11.14 12.67
CA PHE A 142 0.34 -12.36 11.91
C PHE A 142 0.21 -13.59 12.80
N GLN A 143 1.14 -13.78 13.75
CA GLN A 143 1.10 -14.93 14.67
C GLN A 143 -0.11 -14.88 15.58
N ARG A 144 -0.43 -13.71 16.16
CA ARG A 144 -1.60 -13.54 17.02
C ARG A 144 -2.91 -13.81 16.29
N LEU A 145 -3.02 -13.45 15.01
CA LEU A 145 -4.19 -13.77 14.19
C LEU A 145 -4.33 -15.29 13.97
N LEU A 146 -3.23 -16.00 13.71
CA LEU A 146 -3.24 -17.47 13.61
C LEU A 146 -3.68 -18.11 14.93
N GLU A 147 -3.14 -17.64 16.06
CA GLU A 147 -3.49 -18.12 17.40
C GLU A 147 -4.97 -17.85 17.75
N ALA A 148 -5.52 -16.76 17.24
CA ALA A 148 -6.93 -16.41 17.35
C ALA A 148 -7.85 -17.17 16.37
N GLY A 149 -7.30 -18.01 15.49
CA GLY A 149 -8.05 -18.89 14.61
C GLY A 149 -8.32 -18.36 13.20
N VAL A 150 -7.69 -17.25 12.78
CA VAL A 150 -7.75 -16.76 11.40
C VAL A 150 -6.86 -17.67 10.53
N GLU A 151 -7.46 -18.42 9.59
CA GLU A 151 -6.73 -19.45 8.84
C GLU A 151 -5.70 -18.87 7.86
N ASN A 152 -6.04 -17.76 7.21
CA ASN A 152 -5.16 -17.09 6.26
C ASN A 152 -5.07 -15.58 6.50
N PRO A 153 -4.37 -15.13 7.56
CA PRO A 153 -4.36 -13.72 8.00
C PRO A 153 -3.96 -12.72 6.91
N LYS A 154 -3.05 -13.11 6.01
CA LYS A 154 -2.63 -12.22 4.91
C LYS A 154 -3.77 -11.92 3.93
N VAL A 155 -4.61 -12.90 3.62
CA VAL A 155 -5.73 -12.74 2.69
C VAL A 155 -6.92 -12.15 3.42
N GLU A 156 -7.24 -12.68 4.59
CA GLU A 156 -8.45 -12.35 5.33
C GLU A 156 -8.35 -11.03 6.09
N VAL A 157 -7.16 -10.59 6.48
CA VAL A 157 -6.99 -9.37 7.27
C VAL A 157 -6.16 -8.33 6.52
N GLY A 158 -4.95 -8.64 6.06
CA GLY A 158 -4.07 -7.65 5.42
C GLY A 158 -3.22 -6.82 6.39
N PHE A 159 -2.29 -5.99 5.88
CA PHE A 159 -1.22 -5.36 6.67
C PHE A 159 -0.96 -3.87 6.35
N ALA A 160 -1.87 -3.17 5.68
CA ALA A 160 -1.66 -1.77 5.30
C ALA A 160 -1.14 -0.82 6.41
N PRO A 161 -1.65 -0.84 7.66
CA PRO A 161 -1.12 0.04 8.70
C PRO A 161 0.34 -0.27 9.06
N PHE A 162 0.77 -1.54 8.98
CA PHE A 162 2.16 -1.91 9.22
C PHE A 162 3.06 -1.49 8.05
N ALA A 163 2.61 -1.65 6.80
CA ALA A 163 3.35 -1.17 5.64
C ALA A 163 3.60 0.33 5.70
N ALA A 164 2.58 1.12 6.06
CA ALA A 164 2.71 2.56 6.29
C ALA A 164 3.70 2.87 7.43
N LEU A 165 3.59 2.19 8.58
CA LEU A 165 4.47 2.41 9.73
C LEU A 165 5.94 2.10 9.41
N GLU A 166 6.21 1.00 8.72
CA GLU A 166 7.58 0.58 8.40
C GLU A 166 8.25 1.50 7.37
N LEU A 167 7.48 2.01 6.40
CA LEU A 167 7.97 3.03 5.47
C LEU A 167 8.20 4.36 6.19
N TYR A 168 7.33 4.76 7.10
CA TYR A 168 7.54 5.92 7.95
C TYR A 168 8.85 5.80 8.77
N GLN A 169 9.06 4.69 9.47
CA GLN A 169 10.26 4.49 10.29
C GLN A 169 11.54 4.45 9.44
N ARG A 170 11.48 3.84 8.26
CA ARG A 170 12.57 3.86 7.28
C ARG A 170 12.86 5.28 6.78
N LEU A 171 11.83 6.08 6.54
CA LEU A 171 11.95 7.47 6.12
C LEU A 171 12.61 8.31 7.22
N GLU A 172 12.12 8.25 8.45
CA GLU A 172 12.67 8.95 9.63
C GLU A 172 14.15 8.59 9.85
N ALA A 173 14.48 7.30 9.85
CA ALA A 173 15.86 6.84 9.99
C ALA A 173 16.77 7.31 8.84
N THR A 174 16.24 7.42 7.61
CA THR A 174 17.02 7.87 6.46
C THR A 174 17.22 9.38 6.48
N PHE A 175 16.23 10.17 6.92
CA PHE A 175 16.42 11.60 7.19
C PHE A 175 17.49 11.84 8.26
N ALA A 176 17.51 11.05 9.34
CA ALA A 176 18.50 11.20 10.40
C ALA A 176 19.93 10.96 9.87
N ARG A 177 20.09 9.94 9.02
CA ARG A 177 21.35 9.67 8.30
C ARG A 177 21.73 10.81 7.37
N TRP A 178 20.78 11.36 6.60
CA TRP A 178 21.02 12.47 5.69
C TRP A 178 21.48 13.74 6.43
N ARG A 179 20.91 14.03 7.60
CA ARG A 179 21.32 15.17 8.44
C ARG A 179 22.77 15.06 8.91
N GLY A 180 23.20 13.85 9.28
CA GLY A 180 24.54 13.57 9.79
C GLY A 180 25.58 13.29 8.70
N GLU A 181 25.20 13.30 7.43
CA GLU A 181 26.11 13.01 6.31
C GLU A 181 26.79 14.28 5.80
N GLU A 182 28.11 14.22 5.70
CA GLU A 182 28.98 15.32 5.24
C GLU A 182 29.41 15.14 3.78
N ASP A 183 29.47 13.90 3.28
CA ASP A 183 29.82 13.62 1.88
C ASP A 183 28.63 14.01 0.97
N PRO A 184 28.80 15.01 0.07
CA PRO A 184 27.72 15.44 -0.82
C PRO A 184 27.21 14.36 -1.76
N GLU A 185 28.05 13.40 -2.15
CA GLU A 185 27.64 12.32 -3.05
C GLU A 185 26.77 11.31 -2.31
N VAL A 186 27.18 10.91 -1.10
CA VAL A 186 26.39 10.00 -0.25
C VAL A 186 25.08 10.66 0.15
N ARG A 187 25.10 11.96 0.45
CA ARG A 187 23.90 12.74 0.76
C ARG A 187 22.90 12.71 -0.38
N ARG A 188 23.33 12.86 -1.63
CA ARG A 188 22.47 12.73 -2.82
C ARG A 188 21.85 11.33 -2.95
N TRP A 189 22.59 10.25 -2.65
CA TRP A 189 22.02 8.89 -2.67
C TRP A 189 20.93 8.70 -1.59
N LEU A 190 21.11 9.34 -0.43
CA LEU A 190 20.11 9.35 0.63
C LEU A 190 18.87 10.15 0.20
N GLU A 191 19.02 11.27 -0.50
CA GLU A 191 17.91 12.06 -1.06
C GLU A 191 17.05 11.22 -2.02
N GLU A 192 17.68 10.52 -2.96
CA GLU A 192 16.99 9.62 -3.90
C GLU A 192 16.19 8.54 -3.17
N ARG A 193 16.77 7.96 -2.11
CA ARG A 193 16.11 6.95 -1.29
C ARG A 193 14.94 7.54 -0.50
N ILE A 194 15.14 8.71 0.12
CA ILE A 194 14.10 9.43 0.86
C ILE A 194 12.90 9.71 -0.04
N VAL A 195 13.14 10.24 -1.24
CA VAL A 195 12.06 10.54 -2.21
C VAL A 195 11.33 9.26 -2.63
N ASN A 196 12.07 8.16 -2.87
CA ASN A 196 11.46 6.88 -3.19
C ASN A 196 10.58 6.34 -2.04
N ASP A 197 11.14 6.23 -0.83
CA ASP A 197 10.42 5.69 0.33
C ASP A 197 9.23 6.59 0.71
N ALA A 198 9.36 7.92 0.60
CA ALA A 198 8.27 8.88 0.85
C ALA A 198 7.14 8.80 -0.17
N GLY A 199 7.48 8.66 -1.47
CA GLY A 199 6.49 8.46 -2.52
C GLY A 199 5.70 7.16 -2.31
N VAL A 200 6.40 6.06 -2.02
CA VAL A 200 5.79 4.75 -1.73
C VAL A 200 4.97 4.75 -0.45
N LEU A 201 5.43 5.43 0.63
CA LEU A 201 4.63 5.65 1.84
C LEU A 201 3.30 6.33 1.49
N GLY A 202 3.35 7.30 0.58
CA GLY A 202 2.19 8.01 0.09
C GLY A 202 1.08 7.11 -0.47
N HIS A 203 1.43 5.99 -1.10
CA HIS A 203 0.47 5.00 -1.57
C HIS A 203 -0.38 4.49 -0.41
N PHE A 204 0.26 3.87 0.59
CA PHE A 204 -0.42 3.16 1.66
C PHE A 204 -1.20 4.11 2.57
N VAL A 205 -0.69 5.31 2.81
CA VAL A 205 -1.41 6.34 3.59
C VAL A 205 -2.67 6.80 2.84
N THR A 206 -2.58 6.92 1.52
CA THR A 206 -3.73 7.30 0.70
C THR A 206 -4.76 6.18 0.61
N ASP A 207 -4.34 4.93 0.40
CA ASP A 207 -5.23 3.74 0.46
C ASP A 207 -6.01 3.73 1.79
N LEU A 208 -5.32 3.96 2.91
CA LEU A 208 -5.94 3.98 4.24
C LEU A 208 -6.95 5.14 4.46
N SER A 209 -7.04 6.14 3.57
CA SER A 209 -8.12 7.14 3.59
C SER A 209 -9.43 6.66 2.95
N GLN A 210 -9.36 5.57 2.18
CA GLN A 210 -10.47 4.99 1.45
C GLN A 210 -11.16 3.96 2.36
N PRO A 211 -12.44 4.13 2.72
CA PRO A 211 -13.10 3.24 3.67
C PRO A 211 -13.08 1.75 3.27
N HIS A 212 -13.25 1.40 1.98
CA HIS A 212 -13.15 0.03 1.48
C HIS A 212 -11.76 -0.61 1.65
N HIS A 213 -10.70 0.14 1.94
CA HIS A 213 -9.38 -0.43 2.25
C HIS A 213 -9.24 -0.81 3.72
N THR A 214 -10.31 -0.63 4.49
CA THR A 214 -10.30 -0.84 5.94
C THR A 214 -11.42 -1.78 6.40
N THR A 215 -12.07 -2.49 5.49
CA THR A 215 -13.28 -3.27 5.78
C THR A 215 -13.48 -4.47 4.85
N ILE A 216 -14.14 -5.51 5.35
CA ILE A 216 -14.65 -6.63 4.55
C ILE A 216 -15.66 -6.21 3.47
N HIS A 217 -16.31 -5.05 3.61
CA HIS A 217 -17.32 -4.55 2.67
C HIS A 217 -16.70 -3.86 1.45
N PHE A 218 -15.54 -4.28 0.99
CA PHE A 218 -14.82 -3.57 -0.06
C PHE A 218 -15.45 -3.76 -1.45
N ASN A 219 -15.96 -4.96 -1.75
CA ASN A 219 -16.60 -5.31 -3.02
C ASN A 219 -18.11 -5.56 -2.84
N GLY A 220 -18.80 -4.58 -2.24
CA GLY A 220 -20.21 -4.72 -1.86
C GLY A 220 -20.36 -5.15 -0.41
N TRP A 221 -21.54 -4.89 0.15
CA TRP A 221 -21.86 -5.25 1.52
C TRP A 221 -21.79 -6.77 1.70
N ASP A 222 -21.07 -7.23 2.73
CA ASP A 222 -20.85 -8.66 2.98
C ASP A 222 -22.00 -9.21 3.82
N GLU A 223 -23.09 -9.59 3.15
CA GLU A 223 -24.26 -10.19 3.76
C GLU A 223 -24.01 -11.58 4.34
N ALA A 224 -22.89 -12.24 4.00
CA ALA A 224 -22.54 -13.52 4.59
C ALA A 224 -22.05 -13.35 6.04
N GLN A 225 -21.46 -12.19 6.36
CA GLN A 225 -20.91 -11.89 7.68
C GLN A 225 -21.76 -10.89 8.48
N VAL A 226 -22.38 -9.91 7.81
CA VAL A 226 -23.07 -8.79 8.47
C VAL A 226 -24.46 -8.57 7.85
N PRO A 227 -25.55 -8.57 8.64
CA PRO A 227 -26.90 -8.28 8.12
C PRO A 227 -26.98 -6.92 7.41
N ASN A 228 -27.81 -6.84 6.37
CA ASN A 228 -27.99 -5.63 5.55
C ASN A 228 -29.44 -5.11 5.60
N PRO A 229 -29.92 -4.63 6.76
CA PRO A 229 -31.30 -4.13 6.88
C PRO A 229 -31.52 -2.82 6.09
N GLU A 230 -30.46 -2.08 5.80
CA GLU A 230 -30.48 -0.79 5.12
C GLU A 230 -30.50 -0.91 3.58
N GLY A 231 -30.38 -2.13 3.05
CA GLY A 231 -30.43 -2.39 1.61
C GLY A 231 -29.23 -1.81 0.85
N TYR A 232 -28.05 -1.79 1.47
CA TYR A 232 -26.80 -1.41 0.81
C TYR A 232 -26.48 -2.35 -0.34
N THR A 233 -25.79 -1.85 -1.37
CA THR A 233 -25.47 -2.66 -2.55
C THR A 233 -24.53 -3.82 -2.21
N THR A 234 -24.80 -4.98 -2.80
CA THR A 234 -23.90 -6.15 -2.81
C THR A 234 -23.15 -6.29 -4.15
N ASP A 235 -23.25 -5.28 -5.01
CA ASP A 235 -22.54 -5.22 -6.29
C ASP A 235 -21.03 -5.12 -6.07
N SER A 236 -20.30 -6.15 -6.51
CA SER A 236 -18.84 -6.20 -6.46
C SER A 236 -18.14 -5.11 -7.27
N GLY A 237 -18.88 -4.40 -8.13
CA GLY A 237 -18.41 -3.24 -8.86
C GLY A 237 -18.32 -1.94 -8.06
N ILE A 238 -18.85 -1.84 -6.83
CA ILE A 238 -18.85 -0.58 -6.06
C ILE A 238 -17.45 -0.04 -5.80
N HIS A 239 -16.49 -0.93 -5.49
CA HIS A 239 -15.11 -0.55 -5.17
C HIS A 239 -14.50 0.32 -6.27
N ALA A 240 -14.37 -0.26 -7.47
CA ALA A 240 -13.82 0.41 -8.64
C ALA A 240 -14.74 1.53 -9.18
N ARG A 241 -16.04 1.46 -8.88
CA ARG A 241 -16.99 2.55 -9.20
C ARG A 241 -16.63 3.81 -8.42
N PHE A 242 -16.51 3.71 -7.11
CA PHE A 242 -16.25 4.84 -6.22
C PHE A 242 -14.85 5.44 -6.42
N GLU A 243 -13.82 4.65 -6.20
CA GLU A 243 -12.47 5.20 -5.99
C GLU A 243 -11.73 5.55 -7.30
N SER A 244 -12.17 4.93 -8.40
CA SER A 244 -11.47 5.00 -9.69
C SER A 244 -12.36 5.71 -10.71
N ARG A 245 -13.48 5.09 -11.11
CA ARG A 245 -14.31 5.65 -12.20
C ARG A 245 -14.93 6.99 -11.81
N PHE A 246 -15.57 7.07 -10.64
CA PHE A 246 -16.20 8.30 -10.16
C PHE A 246 -15.15 9.40 -9.93
N VAL A 247 -14.08 9.11 -9.17
CA VAL A 247 -12.99 10.06 -8.91
C VAL A 247 -12.36 10.58 -10.20
N GLN A 248 -11.98 9.69 -11.13
CA GLN A 248 -11.34 10.10 -12.39
C GLN A 248 -12.25 10.97 -13.26
N THR A 249 -13.56 10.73 -13.21
CA THR A 249 -14.51 11.43 -14.08
C THR A 249 -14.93 12.78 -13.49
N HIS A 250 -15.10 12.84 -12.17
CA HIS A 250 -15.86 13.92 -11.51
C HIS A 250 -15.07 14.77 -10.55
N LEU A 251 -13.88 14.34 -10.11
CA LEU A 251 -13.06 15.11 -9.18
C LEU A 251 -11.87 15.76 -9.90
N GLY A 252 -11.61 17.01 -9.55
CA GLY A 252 -10.40 17.74 -9.89
C GLY A 252 -9.57 18.09 -8.65
N TYR A 253 -8.36 18.57 -8.88
CA TYR A 253 -7.47 19.00 -7.80
C TYR A 253 -8.06 20.14 -6.96
N ASP A 254 -8.82 21.04 -7.59
CA ASP A 254 -9.49 22.17 -6.93
C ASP A 254 -10.63 21.72 -6.00
N ASP A 255 -11.14 20.49 -6.14
CA ASP A 255 -12.03 19.89 -5.16
C ASP A 255 -11.25 19.44 -3.92
N VAL A 256 -10.03 18.93 -4.06
CA VAL A 256 -9.26 18.35 -2.94
C VAL A 256 -8.51 19.43 -2.16
N ARG A 257 -7.74 20.29 -2.85
CA ARG A 257 -6.77 21.18 -2.21
C ARG A 257 -7.37 22.12 -1.15
N PRO A 258 -8.56 22.72 -1.32
CA PRO A 258 -9.15 23.60 -0.31
C PRO A 258 -9.58 22.88 0.97
N ARG A 259 -9.73 21.55 0.93
CA ARG A 259 -10.14 20.72 2.08
C ARG A 259 -8.98 20.28 2.95
N VAL A 260 -7.75 20.32 2.41
CA VAL A 260 -6.53 20.07 3.17
C VAL A 260 -6.25 21.27 4.06
N GLY A 261 -6.63 21.14 5.32
CA GLY A 261 -6.62 22.20 6.32
C GLY A 261 -5.52 22.04 7.37
N GLY A 262 -5.49 23.03 8.26
CA GLY A 262 -4.62 23.04 9.44
C GLY A 262 -3.13 23.18 9.14
N GLU A 263 -2.36 23.39 10.20
CA GLU A 263 -0.90 23.24 10.17
C GLU A 263 -0.53 21.76 10.24
N ALA A 264 0.63 21.40 9.66
CA ALA A 264 1.11 20.03 9.75
C ALA A 264 1.37 19.63 11.20
N ARG A 265 0.87 18.45 11.58
CA ARG A 265 1.09 17.91 12.94
C ARG A 265 2.42 17.18 13.01
N VAL A 266 3.03 17.20 14.19
CA VAL A 266 4.14 16.31 14.54
C VAL A 266 3.58 15.22 15.44
N PHE A 267 3.70 13.97 15.01
CA PHE A 267 3.28 12.82 15.79
C PHE A 267 4.41 12.39 16.74
N GLU A 268 4.16 12.47 18.04
CA GLU A 268 5.05 11.87 19.04
C GLU A 268 5.09 10.34 18.92
N ASP A 269 3.95 9.75 18.56
CA ASP A 269 3.80 8.33 18.27
C ASP A 269 3.10 8.16 16.91
N ALA A 270 3.90 7.94 15.88
CA ALA A 270 3.42 7.70 14.52
C ALA A 270 2.60 6.41 14.42
N ARG A 271 2.93 5.36 15.19
CA ARG A 271 2.16 4.11 15.19
C ARG A 271 0.75 4.35 15.69
N THR A 272 0.61 4.93 16.88
CA THR A 272 -0.71 5.25 17.44
C THR A 272 -1.52 6.11 16.47
N SER A 273 -0.88 7.08 15.82
CA SER A 273 -1.53 7.98 14.87
C SER A 273 -2.00 7.26 13.59
N ILE A 274 -1.18 6.40 13.00
CA ILE A 274 -1.54 5.58 11.83
C ILE A 274 -2.72 4.66 12.15
N PHE A 275 -2.69 4.01 13.31
CA PHE A 275 -3.72 3.03 13.68
C PHE A 275 -5.05 3.72 14.01
N ALA A 276 -5.00 4.89 14.64
CA ALA A 276 -6.18 5.73 14.84
C ALA A 276 -6.76 6.22 13.51
N TYR A 277 -5.92 6.56 12.54
CA TYR A 277 -6.33 6.97 11.21
C TYR A 277 -7.05 5.85 10.44
N VAL A 278 -6.58 4.60 10.53
CA VAL A 278 -7.28 3.43 9.97
C VAL A 278 -8.68 3.28 10.57
N ARG A 279 -8.82 3.32 11.90
CA ARG A 279 -10.13 3.24 12.56
C ARG A 279 -11.06 4.39 12.18
N TYR A 280 -10.51 5.59 12.05
CA TYR A 280 -11.27 6.75 11.56
C TYR A 280 -11.80 6.50 10.15
N SER A 281 -10.98 5.97 9.24
CA SER A 281 -11.41 5.62 7.87
C SER A 281 -12.47 4.51 7.86
N ASN A 282 -12.30 3.45 8.65
CA ASN A 282 -13.29 2.38 8.79
C ASN A 282 -14.64 2.90 9.32
N SER A 283 -14.64 3.88 10.22
CA SER A 283 -15.88 4.50 10.70
C SER A 283 -16.71 5.19 9.61
N LYS A 284 -16.15 5.38 8.41
CA LYS A 284 -16.78 5.98 7.23
C LYS A 284 -17.38 4.98 6.26
N VAL A 285 -17.22 3.68 6.50
CA VAL A 285 -17.74 2.63 5.60
C VAL A 285 -19.26 2.74 5.45
N GLU A 286 -19.99 2.82 6.56
CA GLU A 286 -21.45 2.89 6.47
C GLU A 286 -21.94 4.23 5.87
N GLU A 287 -21.22 5.33 6.10
CA GLU A 287 -21.47 6.62 5.46
C GLU A 287 -21.30 6.52 3.94
N LEU A 288 -20.22 5.88 3.47
CA LEU A 288 -19.97 5.60 2.04
C LEU A 288 -21.16 4.84 1.43
N TYR A 289 -21.61 3.77 2.07
CA TYR A 289 -22.71 2.93 1.56
C TYR A 289 -24.06 3.66 1.55
N ARG A 290 -24.35 4.50 2.54
CA ARG A 290 -25.53 5.38 2.51
C ARG A 290 -25.46 6.37 1.34
N ILE A 291 -24.28 6.95 1.10
CA ILE A 291 -24.08 7.87 -0.04
C ILE A 291 -24.23 7.14 -1.37
N ASP A 292 -23.68 5.93 -1.55
CA ASP A 292 -23.88 5.15 -2.80
C ASP A 292 -25.36 4.84 -3.03
N ARG A 293 -26.11 4.48 -1.98
CA ARG A 293 -27.54 4.20 -2.08
C ARG A 293 -28.37 5.45 -2.43
N ASP A 294 -28.09 6.56 -1.76
CA ASP A 294 -28.97 7.74 -1.78
C ASP A 294 -28.57 8.77 -2.86
N HIS A 295 -27.29 8.84 -3.21
CA HIS A 295 -26.71 9.83 -4.13
C HIS A 295 -25.92 9.21 -5.29
N GLY A 296 -25.36 8.02 -5.08
CA GLY A 296 -24.64 7.24 -6.10
C GLY A 296 -23.23 7.73 -6.39
N PHE A 297 -22.41 6.79 -6.88
CA PHE A 297 -21.06 7.05 -7.42
C PHE A 297 -20.96 6.72 -8.91
N GLY A 298 -22.04 6.91 -9.68
CA GLY A 298 -22.05 6.64 -11.12
C GLY A 298 -21.16 7.61 -11.91
N PRO A 299 -20.25 7.14 -12.79
CA PRO A 299 -19.45 8.02 -13.65
C PRO A 299 -20.26 8.61 -14.82
N GLU A 300 -21.36 7.94 -15.22
CA GLU A 300 -22.08 8.24 -16.47
C GLU A 300 -23.01 9.46 -16.39
N THR A 301 -23.28 9.97 -15.19
CA THR A 301 -24.19 11.09 -14.96
C THR A 301 -23.49 12.20 -14.17
N PRO A 302 -23.94 13.47 -14.26
CA PRO A 302 -23.47 14.52 -13.38
C PRO A 302 -23.55 14.06 -11.91
N PRO A 303 -22.50 14.28 -11.11
CA PRO A 303 -22.44 13.76 -9.76
C PRO A 303 -23.29 14.61 -8.80
N ASP A 304 -23.86 13.98 -7.77
CA ASP A 304 -24.42 14.72 -6.64
C ASP A 304 -23.28 15.39 -5.84
N PRO A 305 -23.41 16.67 -5.43
CA PRO A 305 -22.42 17.33 -4.58
C PRO A 305 -22.06 16.56 -3.30
N VAL A 306 -22.99 15.78 -2.71
CA VAL A 306 -22.70 14.94 -1.54
C VAL A 306 -21.64 13.90 -1.85
N SER A 307 -21.77 13.20 -2.98
CA SER A 307 -20.80 12.20 -3.44
C SER A 307 -19.44 12.82 -3.76
N VAL A 308 -19.41 13.99 -4.41
CA VAL A 308 -18.17 14.72 -4.70
C VAL A 308 -17.49 15.16 -3.41
N ASN A 309 -18.24 15.75 -2.48
CA ASN A 309 -17.71 16.22 -1.20
C ASN A 309 -17.12 15.08 -0.39
N PHE A 310 -17.82 13.95 -0.28
CA PHE A 310 -17.32 12.80 0.46
C PHE A 310 -16.02 12.25 -0.15
N ALA A 311 -15.97 12.07 -1.47
CA ALA A 311 -14.76 11.62 -2.15
C ALA A 311 -13.59 12.60 -1.95
N ALA A 312 -13.84 13.91 -2.12
CA ALA A 312 -12.82 14.94 -1.96
C ALA A 312 -12.32 15.04 -0.51
N ASP A 313 -13.21 14.93 0.48
CA ASP A 313 -12.86 14.93 1.91
C ASP A 313 -12.00 13.71 2.29
N ARG A 314 -12.23 12.55 1.65
CA ARG A 314 -11.41 11.35 1.89
C ARG A 314 -10.03 11.46 1.27
N ILE A 315 -9.92 11.93 0.03
CA ILE A 315 -8.61 12.21 -0.59
C ILE A 315 -7.85 13.29 0.19
N ALA A 316 -8.54 14.33 0.67
CA ALA A 316 -7.94 15.39 1.49
C ALA A 316 -7.43 14.85 2.84
N ALA A 317 -8.17 13.95 3.50
CA ALA A 317 -7.69 13.31 4.73
C ALA A 317 -6.43 12.45 4.48
N GLY A 318 -6.34 11.79 3.32
CA GLY A 318 -5.12 11.12 2.88
C GLY A 318 -3.94 12.07 2.71
N ALA A 319 -4.18 13.23 2.09
CA ALA A 319 -3.17 14.27 1.93
C ALA A 319 -2.69 14.86 3.27
N GLU A 320 -3.60 15.15 4.19
CA GLU A 320 -3.29 15.66 5.53
C GLU A 320 -2.44 14.67 6.33
N MET A 321 -2.86 13.39 6.38
CA MET A 321 -2.11 12.35 7.07
C MET A 321 -0.73 12.15 6.44
N LEU A 322 -0.63 12.17 5.11
CA LEU A 322 0.64 12.01 4.40
C LEU A 322 1.60 13.18 4.67
N ARG A 323 1.09 14.42 4.60
CA ARG A 323 1.84 15.64 4.98
C ARG A 323 2.35 15.52 6.40
N ASP A 324 1.47 15.16 7.35
CA ASP A 324 1.79 15.07 8.77
C ASP A 324 2.85 13.98 9.03
N LEU A 325 2.78 12.83 8.33
CA LEU A 325 3.78 11.76 8.45
C LEU A 325 5.14 12.16 7.84
N TRP A 326 5.17 12.80 6.67
CA TRP A 326 6.42 13.31 6.09
C TRP A 326 7.06 14.36 7.00
N TRP A 327 6.26 15.28 7.53
CA TRP A 327 6.71 16.29 8.46
C TRP A 327 7.22 15.69 9.77
N SER A 328 6.47 14.74 10.34
CA SER A 328 6.87 14.02 11.56
C SER A 328 8.18 13.27 11.37
N ALA A 329 8.37 12.59 10.24
CA ALA A 329 9.62 11.88 9.95
C ALA A 329 10.82 12.83 9.85
N TRP A 330 10.63 14.02 9.28
CA TRP A 330 11.69 15.04 9.23
C TRP A 330 11.98 15.62 10.62
N VAL A 331 10.96 15.98 11.40
CA VAL A 331 11.15 16.56 12.74
C VAL A 331 11.71 15.51 13.71
N GLY A 332 11.18 14.29 13.71
CA GLY A 332 11.64 13.18 14.56
C GLY A 332 13.07 12.72 14.24
N SER A 333 13.56 13.01 13.03
CA SER A 333 14.95 12.72 12.66
C SER A 333 15.99 13.66 13.27
N GLU A 334 15.58 14.69 14.01
CA GLU A 334 16.53 15.55 14.73
C GLU A 334 17.30 14.75 15.79
N PRO A 335 18.63 14.97 15.94
CA PRO A 335 19.39 14.32 16.98
C PRO A 335 18.80 14.61 18.36
N SER A 336 18.59 13.57 19.17
CA SER A 336 18.25 13.77 20.57
C SER A 336 19.38 14.54 21.25
N SER A 337 19.04 15.71 21.81
CA SER A 337 19.96 16.63 22.50
C SER A 337 20.60 16.04 23.75
#